data_AF-A0A524PX98-F1
#
_entry.id   AF-A0A524PX98-F1
#
_cell.length_a   1.000
_cell.length_b   1.000
_cell.length_c   1.000
_cell.angle_alpha   90.00
_cell.angle_beta   90.00
_cell.angle_gamma   90.00
#
_symmetry.space_group_name_H-M   'P 1'
#
loop_
_entity.id
_entity.type
_entity.pdbx_description
1 polymer ?
#
loop_
_entity_poly.entity_id
_entity_poly.type
_entity_poly.pdbx_seq_one_letter_code
_entity_poly.pdbx_strand_id
1 'polypeptide(L)'
;MNLFDNTIADLRNYLQRKKSDGSREYMIPRSSGWPFADKGNVVLGPDTAIELGNPRDESTSFMLWSGEAKKINDGRMTLIGPDLGESKQKNLPFGKVVLLGVRGMTEENCYERHREIEMARHDL
;
A
#
# COMPACT_ATOMS: atom_id res chain seq x y z
N MET A 1 -8.31 -15.46 -15.41
CA MET A 1 -8.79 -15.44 -14.02
C MET A 1 -8.25 -14.21 -13.32
N ASN A 2 -9.11 -13.51 -12.58
CA ASN A 2 -8.93 -12.11 -12.21
C ASN A 2 -9.46 -11.89 -10.79
N LEU A 3 -8.82 -12.53 -9.80
CA LEU A 3 -9.29 -12.66 -8.42
C LEU A 3 -9.70 -11.31 -7.79
N PHE A 4 -8.94 -10.26 -8.09
CA PHE A 4 -9.10 -8.94 -7.49
C PHE A 4 -9.61 -7.88 -8.45
N ASP A 5 -10.02 -8.22 -9.66
CA ASP A 5 -10.32 -7.20 -10.66
C ASP A 5 -11.50 -6.29 -10.30
N ASN A 6 -12.54 -6.86 -9.70
CA ASN A 6 -13.67 -6.08 -9.19
C ASN A 6 -13.20 -5.16 -8.06
N THR A 7 -12.37 -5.67 -7.14
CA THR A 7 -11.79 -4.89 -6.04
C THR A 7 -10.87 -3.78 -6.56
N ILE A 8 -10.09 -4.04 -7.61
CA ILE A 8 -9.25 -3.05 -8.27
C ILE A 8 -10.13 -1.98 -8.93
N ALA A 9 -11.22 -2.36 -9.61
CA ALA A 9 -12.16 -1.41 -10.18
C ALA A 9 -12.80 -0.52 -9.10
N ASP A 10 -13.24 -1.09 -8.00
CA ASP A 10 -13.81 -0.36 -6.86
C ASP A 10 -12.80 0.60 -6.24
N LEU A 11 -11.55 0.15 -6.06
CA LEU A 11 -10.45 0.99 -5.60
C LEU A 11 -10.21 2.16 -6.56
N ARG A 12 -10.18 1.91 -7.88
CA ARG A 12 -9.99 2.99 -8.89
C ARG A 12 -11.12 4.01 -8.83
N ASN A 13 -12.37 3.56 -8.68
CA ASN A 13 -13.53 4.45 -8.51
C ASN A 13 -13.43 5.25 -7.20
N TYR A 14 -12.97 4.62 -6.12
CA TYR A 14 -12.70 5.30 -4.86
C TYR A 14 -11.61 6.38 -5.01
N LEU A 15 -10.47 6.05 -5.63
CA LEU A 15 -9.38 7.00 -5.88
C LEU A 15 -9.84 8.18 -6.74
N GLN A 16 -10.65 7.93 -7.77
CA GLN A 16 -11.19 8.98 -8.62
C GLN A 16 -12.06 9.97 -7.83
N ARG A 17 -12.91 9.46 -6.93
CA ARG A 17 -13.69 10.32 -6.01
C ARG A 17 -12.80 11.11 -5.06
N LYS A 18 -11.68 10.52 -4.61
CA LYS A 18 -10.73 11.22 -3.73
C LYS A 18 -9.87 12.27 -4.41
N LYS A 19 -9.85 12.33 -5.75
CA LYS A 19 -9.20 13.42 -6.47
C LYS A 19 -9.83 14.78 -6.19
N SER A 20 -11.16 14.86 -6.09
CA SER A 20 -11.84 16.11 -5.72
C SER A 20 -11.58 16.51 -4.27
N ASP A 21 -11.25 15.55 -3.41
CA ASP A 21 -10.96 15.75 -1.99
C ASP A 21 -9.47 16.11 -1.74
N GLY A 22 -8.69 16.31 -2.80
CA GLY A 22 -7.28 16.72 -2.71
C GLY A 22 -6.27 15.59 -2.59
N SER A 23 -6.59 14.37 -3.04
CA SER A 23 -5.58 13.30 -3.12
C SER A 23 -4.40 13.72 -4.00
N ARG A 24 -3.18 13.36 -3.59
CA ARG A 24 -1.94 13.69 -4.31
C ARG A 24 -1.38 12.45 -4.99
N GLU A 25 -0.92 12.59 -6.22
CA GLU A 25 -0.23 11.53 -6.96
C GLU A 25 1.26 11.85 -7.07
N TYR A 26 2.08 10.83 -6.83
CA TYR A 26 3.54 10.90 -6.92
C TYR A 26 4.07 9.85 -7.89
N MET A 27 5.14 10.20 -8.59
CA MET A 27 5.96 9.22 -9.32
C MET A 27 7.08 8.75 -8.41
N ILE A 28 7.19 7.44 -8.21
CA ILE A 28 8.22 6.86 -7.36
C ILE A 28 9.56 6.89 -8.14
N PRO A 29 10.61 7.50 -7.59
CA PRO A 29 11.92 7.52 -8.24
C PRO A 29 12.51 6.10 -8.28
N ARG A 30 13.22 5.76 -9.36
CA ARG A 30 13.86 4.45 -9.54
C ARG A 30 14.93 4.15 -8.48
N SER A 31 15.51 5.19 -7.90
CA SER A 31 16.46 5.13 -6.80
C SER A 31 15.96 6.02 -5.67
N SER A 32 15.91 5.45 -4.47
CA SER A 32 15.58 6.17 -3.25
C SER A 32 16.88 6.46 -2.49
N GLY A 33 17.07 7.72 -2.09
CA GLY A 33 18.11 8.10 -1.13
C GLY A 33 17.69 7.87 0.33
N TRP A 34 16.54 7.21 0.56
CA TRP A 34 16.07 6.89 1.89
C TRP A 34 17.07 5.93 2.56
N PRO A 35 17.44 6.18 3.82
CA PRO A 35 18.37 5.31 4.53
C PRO A 35 17.78 3.90 4.67
N PHE A 36 18.66 2.90 4.60
CA PHE A 36 18.29 1.55 5.01
C PHE A 36 18.01 1.56 6.52
N ALA A 37 16.88 0.98 6.92
CA ALA A 37 16.59 0.75 8.32
C ALA A 37 17.23 -0.56 8.76
N ASP A 38 17.86 -0.57 9.94
CA ASP A 38 18.30 -1.81 10.57
C ASP A 38 17.11 -2.64 11.05
N LYS A 39 17.24 -3.96 11.03
CA LYS A 39 16.19 -4.89 11.46
C LYS A 39 16.00 -4.82 12.98
N GLY A 40 14.75 -4.98 13.44
CA GLY A 40 14.44 -5.29 14.83
C GLY A 40 14.35 -4.10 15.80
N ASN A 41 14.09 -2.90 15.31
CA ASN A 41 13.98 -1.72 16.18
C ASN A 41 12.61 -1.67 16.87
N VAL A 42 12.60 -1.82 18.20
CA VAL A 42 11.48 -1.42 19.04
C VAL A 42 11.56 0.10 19.20
N VAL A 43 10.53 0.81 18.72
CA VAL A 43 10.41 2.27 18.93
C VAL A 43 9.55 2.50 20.17
N LEU A 44 10.11 3.18 21.17
CA LEU A 44 9.40 3.49 22.41
C LEU A 44 8.47 4.69 22.19
N GLY A 45 7.31 4.69 22.87
CA GLY A 45 6.31 5.76 22.73
C GLY A 45 6.84 7.20 22.84
N PRO A 46 7.77 7.52 23.76
CA PRO A 46 8.39 8.85 23.83
C PRO A 46 9.21 9.23 22.59
N ASP A 47 9.78 8.24 21.89
CA ASP A 47 10.61 8.40 20.70
C ASP A 47 9.78 8.30 19.40
N THR A 48 8.50 7.92 19.50
CA THR A 48 7.56 7.84 18.37
C THR A 48 7.11 9.24 17.95
N ALA A 49 7.48 9.65 16.74
CA ALA A 49 7.00 10.90 16.15
C ALA A 49 5.49 10.85 15.82
N ILE A 50 5.05 9.78 15.16
CA ILE A 50 3.66 9.53 14.77
C ILE A 50 3.41 8.03 14.70
N GLU A 51 2.26 7.58 15.21
CA GLU A 51 1.78 6.21 15.15
C GLU A 51 0.70 6.10 14.05
N LEU A 52 0.86 5.13 13.15
CA LEU A 52 -0.05 4.89 12.04
C LEU A 52 -0.78 3.57 12.25
N GLY A 53 -2.11 3.61 12.27
CA GLY A 53 -2.94 2.42 12.41
C GLY A 53 -2.83 1.74 13.77
N ASN A 54 -2.86 2.53 14.85
CA ASN A 54 -2.93 2.01 16.23
C ASN A 54 -4.09 0.98 16.33
N PRO A 55 -3.95 -0.12 17.09
CA PRO A 55 -5.02 -1.12 17.24
C PRO A 55 -6.35 -0.60 17.80
N ARG A 56 -6.35 0.60 18.41
CA ARG A 56 -7.54 1.30 18.88
C ARG A 56 -8.19 2.19 17.81
N ASP A 57 -7.50 2.39 16.69
CA ASP A 57 -7.92 3.16 15.52
C ASP A 57 -8.10 2.24 14.29
N GLU A 58 -8.55 2.78 13.16
CA GLU A 58 -8.69 2.00 11.93
C GLU A 58 -7.34 1.78 11.23
N SER A 59 -7.05 0.52 10.88
CA SER A 59 -5.92 0.19 10.03
C SER A 59 -6.27 -0.87 8.99
N THR A 60 -5.65 -0.77 7.81
CA THR A 60 -5.76 -1.80 6.78
C THR A 60 -4.48 -1.88 5.96
N SER A 61 -4.05 -3.09 5.63
CA SER A 61 -2.92 -3.32 4.73
C SER A 61 -3.18 -4.57 3.92
N PHE A 62 -3.31 -4.43 2.60
CA PHE A 62 -3.52 -5.56 1.71
C PHE A 62 -2.88 -5.32 0.35
N MET A 63 -2.75 -6.41 -0.39
CA MET A 63 -2.22 -6.41 -1.74
C MET A 63 -3.27 -6.92 -2.71
N LEU A 64 -3.38 -6.24 -3.85
CA LEU A 64 -4.18 -6.69 -4.98
C LEU A 64 -3.26 -6.89 -6.17
N TRP A 65 -3.56 -7.88 -6.99
CA TRP A 65 -2.80 -8.15 -8.20
C TRP A 65 -3.73 -8.36 -9.39
N SER A 66 -3.22 -8.07 -10.59
CA SER A 66 -3.91 -8.38 -11.84
C SER A 66 -2.91 -8.80 -12.90
N GLY A 67 -3.31 -9.78 -13.74
CA GLY A 67 -2.56 -10.14 -14.95
C GLY A 67 -2.71 -9.11 -16.06
N GLU A 68 -3.71 -8.22 -15.95
CA GLU A 68 -3.96 -7.18 -16.94
C GLU A 68 -3.15 -5.92 -16.63
N ALA A 69 -2.00 -5.79 -17.30
CA ALA A 69 -1.07 -4.67 -17.09
C ALA A 69 -1.73 -3.27 -17.17
N LYS A 70 -2.79 -3.11 -17.98
CA LYS A 70 -3.53 -1.84 -18.12
C LYS A 70 -4.24 -1.39 -16.84
N LYS A 71 -4.49 -2.29 -15.89
CA LYS A 71 -5.13 -1.98 -14.60
C LYS A 71 -4.12 -1.44 -13.58
N ILE A 72 -2.83 -1.51 -13.89
CA ILE A 72 -1.73 -1.14 -13.00
C ILE A 72 -1.03 0.10 -13.58
N ASN A 73 -0.91 1.14 -12.77
CA ASN A 73 -0.13 2.33 -13.11
C ASN A 73 1.22 2.20 -12.42
N ASP A 74 2.17 1.61 -13.14
CA ASP A 74 3.49 1.31 -12.59
C ASP A 74 4.24 2.57 -12.11
N GLY A 75 5.00 2.43 -11.02
CA GLY A 75 5.78 3.51 -10.42
C GLY A 75 4.96 4.69 -9.90
N ARG A 76 3.66 4.52 -9.61
CA ARG A 76 2.80 5.58 -9.06
C ARG A 76 2.36 5.29 -7.64
N MET A 77 2.33 6.34 -6.83
CA MET A 77 1.77 6.35 -5.48
C MET A 77 0.66 7.40 -5.39
N THR A 78 -0.41 7.10 -4.67
CA THR A 78 -1.47 8.06 -4.34
C THR A 78 -1.54 8.21 -2.82
N LEU A 79 -1.44 9.44 -2.33
CA LEU A 79 -1.63 9.80 -0.93
C LEU A 79 -3.00 10.44 -0.76
N ILE A 80 -3.79 9.91 0.18
CA ILE A 80 -5.10 10.43 0.56
C ILE A 80 -5.02 10.82 2.03
N GLY A 81 -5.27 12.10 2.33
CA GLY A 81 -5.08 12.66 3.67
C GLY A 81 -3.73 13.37 3.83
N PRO A 82 -3.37 13.74 5.07
CA PRO A 82 -2.15 14.47 5.38
C PRO A 82 -0.92 13.58 5.18
N ASP A 83 0.18 14.21 4.75
CA ASP A 83 1.52 13.62 4.83
C ASP A 83 2.02 13.67 6.29
N LEU A 84 3.09 12.95 6.63
CA LEU A 84 3.60 12.81 8.00
C LEU A 84 3.89 14.17 8.65
N GLY A 85 4.47 15.11 7.89
CA GLY A 85 4.80 16.46 8.39
C GLY A 85 3.62 17.43 8.44
N GLU A 86 2.46 17.06 7.89
CA GLU A 86 1.28 17.92 7.81
C GLU A 86 0.29 17.66 8.95
N SER A 87 0.38 16.49 9.59
CA SER A 87 -0.47 16.13 10.72
C SER A 87 0.06 16.73 12.02
N LYS A 88 -0.86 17.23 12.85
CA LYS A 88 -0.58 17.58 14.26
C LYS A 88 -0.97 16.47 15.24
N GLN A 89 -1.58 15.40 14.73
CA GLN A 89 -2.02 14.27 15.54
C GLN A 89 -0.86 13.29 15.72
N LYS A 90 -0.74 12.74 16.93
CA LYS A 90 0.25 11.69 17.22
C LYS A 90 -0.16 10.32 16.71
N ASN A 91 -1.46 10.10 16.50
CA ASN A 91 -2.01 8.85 15.98
C ASN A 91 -2.88 9.18 14.76
N LEU A 92 -2.78 8.38 13.70
CA LEU A 92 -3.65 8.49 12.53
C LEU A 92 -4.14 7.10 12.10
N PRO A 93 -5.40 6.99 11.62
CA PRO A 93 -5.83 5.85 10.85
C PRO A 93 -4.93 5.66 9.62
N PHE A 94 -4.63 4.40 9.28
CA PHE A 94 -3.70 4.12 8.19
C PHE A 94 -4.15 2.99 7.28
N GLY A 95 -4.22 3.29 5.99
CA GLY A 95 -4.52 2.33 4.94
C GLY A 95 -3.36 2.22 3.95
N LYS A 96 -2.87 1.00 3.72
CA LYS A 96 -1.90 0.70 2.67
C LYS A 96 -2.48 -0.29 1.68
N VAL A 97 -2.48 0.08 0.40
CA VAL A 97 -2.85 -0.82 -0.69
C VAL A 97 -1.70 -0.90 -1.67
N VAL A 98 -1.21 -2.11 -1.93
CA VAL A 98 -0.19 -2.37 -2.96
C VAL A 98 -0.87 -3.00 -4.16
N LEU A 99 -0.65 -2.42 -5.35
CA LEU A 99 -1.16 -2.95 -6.62
C LEU A 99 -0.03 -3.57 -7.43
N LEU A 100 -0.13 -4.85 -7.75
CA LEU A 100 0.87 -5.56 -8.54
C LEU A 100 0.38 -5.97 -9.93
N GLY A 101 1.21 -5.74 -10.93
CA GLY A 101 1.09 -6.41 -12.23
C GLY A 101 1.80 -7.75 -12.18
N VAL A 102 1.08 -8.84 -12.42
CA VAL A 102 1.62 -10.21 -12.34
C VAL A 102 1.61 -10.89 -13.70
N ARG A 103 2.45 -11.92 -13.87
CA ARG A 103 2.46 -12.79 -15.06
C ARG A 103 2.56 -14.25 -14.61
N GLY A 104 1.96 -15.15 -15.39
CA GLY A 104 2.03 -16.60 -15.14
C GLY A 104 1.24 -17.09 -13.93
N MET A 105 0.32 -16.28 -13.39
CA MET A 105 -0.68 -16.76 -12.43
C MET A 105 -1.81 -17.45 -13.19
N THR A 106 -2.02 -18.73 -12.91
CA THR A 106 -3.04 -19.60 -13.51
C THR A 106 -4.08 -20.01 -12.47
N GLU A 107 -5.17 -20.63 -12.91
CA GLU A 107 -6.20 -21.20 -12.03
C GLU A 107 -5.63 -22.24 -11.06
N GLU A 108 -4.63 -23.02 -11.48
CA GLU A 108 -4.05 -24.03 -10.61
C GLU A 108 -3.09 -23.44 -9.56
N ASN A 109 -2.40 -22.33 -9.86
CA ASN A 109 -1.29 -21.86 -9.02
C ASN A 109 -1.55 -20.53 -8.27
N CYS A 110 -2.68 -19.86 -8.51
CA CYS A 110 -2.90 -18.50 -8.00
C CYS A 110 -2.91 -18.42 -6.48
N TYR A 111 -3.43 -19.45 -5.80
CA TYR A 111 -3.52 -19.48 -4.35
C TYR A 111 -2.13 -19.55 -3.71
N GLU A 112 -1.31 -20.49 -4.16
CA GLU A 112 0.05 -20.67 -3.67
C GLU A 112 0.91 -19.43 -3.94
N ARG A 113 0.87 -18.91 -5.18
CA ARG A 113 1.62 -17.70 -5.54
C ARG A 113 1.15 -16.46 -4.79
N HIS A 114 -0.15 -16.32 -4.54
CA HIS A 114 -0.65 -15.22 -3.70
C HIS A 114 -0.11 -15.32 -2.28
N ARG A 115 -0.08 -16.52 -1.70
CA ARG A 115 0.49 -16.77 -0.37
C ARG A 115 1.98 -16.45 -0.32
N GLU A 116 2.76 -16.85 -1.33
CA GLU A 116 4.19 -16.52 -1.45
C GLU A 116 4.41 -15.00 -1.45
N ILE A 117 3.62 -14.28 -2.23
CA ILE A 117 3.70 -12.81 -2.30
C ILE A 117 3.34 -12.16 -0.95
N GLU A 118 2.32 -12.65 -0.25
CA GLU A 118 1.97 -12.16 1.09
C GLU A 118 3.09 -12.43 2.10
N MET A 119 3.76 -13.58 2.02
CA MET A 119 4.90 -13.90 2.88
C MET A 119 6.11 -13.01 2.61
N ALA A 120 6.41 -12.71 1.35
CA ALA A 120 7.53 -11.83 0.97
C ALA A 120 7.43 -10.42 1.59
N ARG A 121 6.23 -9.95 1.97
CA ARG A 121 6.03 -8.69 2.70
C ARG A 121 6.71 -8.70 4.08
N HIS A 122 6.90 -9.86 4.68
CA HIS A 122 7.40 -10.02 6.05
C HIS A 122 8.91 -10.31 6.12
N ASP A 123 9.58 -10.55 4.98
CA ASP A 123 11.00 -10.89 4.92
C ASP A 123 11.96 -9.67 4.83
N LEU A 124 11.40 -8.46 4.80
CA LEU A 124 12.14 -7.19 4.73
C LEU A 124 12.89 -6.87 6.02
#